data_AF-A0A8T5QI06-F1
#
_entry.id   AF-A0A8T5QI06-F1
#
_cell.length_a   1.000
_cell.length_b   1.000
_cell.length_c   1.000
_cell.angle_alpha   90.00
_cell.angle_beta   90.00
_cell.angle_gamma   90.00
#
_symmetry.space_group_name_H-M   'P 1'
#
loop_
_entity.id
_entity.type
_entity.pdbx_description
1 polymer ?
#
loop_
_entity_poly.entity_id
_entity_poly.type
_entity_poly.pdbx_seq_one_letter_code
_entity_poly.pdbx_strand_id
1 'polypeptide(L)'
;MAKKDVEHIVDDAIKPVLGVSIDELNKDISEKLEKSPLASFDIDIKMKFKAAKKRFKQQFLGRLLRASYGNISDVAKKAGVDRRSIHRIVKDAGIDVGKMREEMIKPYQVRQKAVGDIIENVLENYKAVIHPERIAEVYKNVDSVSKEILDELPEKRITLKKAEEEFEKEYLRKALAANDGNVTKTAKKIGLRYETLLRKLKSLELR
;
A
#
# COMPACT_ATOMS: atom_id res chain seq x y z
N MET A 1 -20.82 11.80 -3.85
CA MET A 1 -20.69 10.35 -4.16
C MET A 1 -20.14 9.68 -2.92
N ALA A 2 -20.91 8.78 -2.31
CA ALA A 2 -20.48 8.03 -1.13
C ALA A 2 -19.27 7.17 -1.50
N LYS A 3 -18.25 7.15 -0.64
CA LYS A 3 -17.16 6.17 -0.75
C LYS A 3 -17.77 4.80 -0.47
N LYS A 4 -17.72 3.89 -1.44
CA LYS A 4 -17.96 2.47 -1.16
C LYS A 4 -16.73 1.93 -0.41
N ASP A 5 -16.98 1.23 0.69
CA ASP A 5 -15.92 0.50 1.39
C ASP A 5 -15.52 -0.74 0.57
N VAL A 6 -14.29 -1.23 0.77
CA VAL A 6 -13.70 -2.31 -0.05
C VAL A 6 -14.60 -3.56 -0.03
N GLU A 7 -15.24 -3.82 1.10
CA GLU A 7 -16.21 -4.91 1.28
C GLU A 7 -17.42 -4.82 0.36
N HIS A 8 -17.97 -3.62 0.15
CA HIS A 8 -19.08 -3.43 -0.77
C HIS A 8 -18.66 -3.63 -2.23
N ILE A 9 -17.43 -3.28 -2.58
CA ILE A 9 -16.89 -3.47 -3.94
C ILE A 9 -16.66 -4.95 -4.24
N VAL A 10 -16.15 -5.67 -3.25
CA VAL A 10 -15.96 -7.11 -3.35
C VAL A 10 -17.32 -7.81 -3.45
N ASP A 11 -18.30 -7.43 -2.63
CA ASP A 11 -19.66 -8.00 -2.70
C ASP A 11 -20.33 -7.74 -4.05
N ASP A 12 -20.28 -6.49 -4.55
CA ASP A 12 -20.87 -6.09 -5.82
C ASP A 12 -20.28 -6.89 -7.01
N ALA A 13 -18.98 -7.21 -6.98
CA ALA A 13 -18.31 -7.95 -8.04
C ALA A 13 -18.50 -9.48 -7.94
N ILE A 14 -18.62 -10.02 -6.73
CA ILE A 14 -18.68 -11.48 -6.51
C ILE A 14 -20.11 -12.01 -6.56
N LYS A 15 -21.08 -11.26 -6.01
CA LYS A 15 -22.49 -11.67 -5.92
C LYS A 15 -23.13 -12.05 -7.26
N PRO A 16 -22.88 -11.36 -8.40
CA PRO A 16 -23.43 -11.76 -9.69
C PRO A 16 -22.95 -13.14 -10.17
N VAL A 17 -21.75 -13.56 -9.73
CA VAL A 17 -21.12 -14.82 -10.13
C VAL A 17 -21.46 -15.97 -9.18
N LEU A 18 -21.48 -15.69 -7.87
CA LEU A 18 -21.86 -16.67 -6.86
C LEU A 18 -23.39 -16.86 -6.73
N GLY A 19 -24.17 -15.88 -7.19
CA GLY A 19 -25.63 -15.84 -7.06
C GLY A 19 -26.12 -15.50 -5.65
N VAL A 20 -25.23 -15.46 -4.67
CA VAL A 20 -25.47 -15.14 -3.25
C VAL A 20 -24.34 -14.28 -2.71
N SER A 21 -24.64 -13.49 -1.67
CA SER A 21 -23.63 -12.78 -0.89
C SER A 21 -23.16 -13.68 0.25
N ILE A 22 -21.84 -13.72 0.49
CA ILE A 22 -21.22 -14.49 1.57
C ILE A 22 -20.34 -13.52 2.37
N ASP A 23 -20.86 -13.03 3.49
CA ASP A 23 -20.24 -11.97 4.29
C ASP A 23 -18.80 -12.32 4.71
N GLU A 24 -18.56 -13.55 5.16
CA GLU A 24 -17.21 -14.00 5.59
C GLU A 24 -16.21 -14.04 4.43
N LEU A 25 -16.64 -14.47 3.24
CA LEU A 25 -15.82 -14.50 2.03
C LEU A 25 -15.46 -13.08 1.59
N ASN A 26 -16.45 -12.20 1.55
CA ASN A 26 -16.29 -10.80 1.16
C ASN A 26 -15.35 -10.07 2.13
N LYS A 27 -15.47 -10.34 3.43
CA LYS A 27 -14.60 -9.81 4.47
C LYS A 27 -13.16 -10.31 4.34
N ASP A 28 -12.94 -11.61 4.12
CA ASP A 28 -11.60 -12.19 3.98
C ASP A 28 -10.86 -11.67 2.75
N ILE A 29 -11.57 -11.55 1.62
CA ILE A 29 -11.03 -10.95 0.39
C ILE A 29 -10.71 -9.47 0.64
N SER A 30 -11.64 -8.73 1.22
CA SER A 30 -11.46 -7.31 1.56
C SER A 30 -10.28 -7.07 2.50
N GLU A 31 -10.15 -7.87 3.55
CA GLU A 31 -9.02 -7.78 4.49
C GLU A 31 -7.68 -8.02 3.80
N LYS A 32 -7.60 -9.04 2.91
CA LYS A 32 -6.39 -9.30 2.14
C LYS A 32 -6.09 -8.18 1.15
N LEU A 33 -7.10 -7.64 0.46
CA LEU A 33 -6.96 -6.51 -0.47
C LEU A 33 -6.55 -5.23 0.25
N GLU A 34 -7.10 -4.95 1.43
CA GLU A 34 -6.75 -3.80 2.26
C GLU A 34 -5.33 -3.88 2.81
N LYS A 35 -4.86 -5.10 3.12
CA LYS A 35 -3.48 -5.36 3.55
C LYS A 35 -2.49 -5.26 2.37
N SER A 36 -2.93 -5.29 1.12
CA SER A 36 -2.07 -5.57 -0.04
C SER A 36 -1.36 -4.39 -0.77
N PRO A 37 -1.44 -3.08 -0.42
CA PRO A 37 -0.60 -2.09 -1.13
C PRO A 37 0.53 -1.38 -0.35
N LEU A 38 0.63 -1.48 0.99
CA LEU A 38 1.58 -0.65 1.78
C LEU A 38 2.38 -1.36 2.90
N ALA A 39 2.11 -2.63 3.18
CA ALA A 39 2.40 -3.23 4.49
C ALA A 39 3.83 -3.77 4.76
N SER A 40 4.82 -3.53 3.91
CA SER A 40 6.22 -3.74 4.29
C SER A 40 7.14 -2.73 3.61
N PHE A 41 7.28 -1.56 4.24
CA PHE A 41 8.51 -0.82 4.08
C PHE A 41 9.54 -1.47 5.01
N ASP A 42 10.68 -1.85 4.46
CA ASP A 42 11.79 -2.33 5.28
C ASP A 42 12.37 -1.12 6.04
N ILE A 43 11.97 -1.00 7.31
CA ILE A 43 12.39 0.09 8.19
C ILE A 43 13.72 -0.30 8.83
N ASP A 44 14.81 0.06 8.15
CA ASP A 44 16.16 -0.15 8.67
C ASP A 44 16.53 0.95 9.69
N ILE A 45 16.53 0.57 10.97
CA ILE A 45 16.91 1.42 12.11
C ILE A 45 18.44 1.54 12.30
N LYS A 46 19.25 0.84 11.51
CA LYS A 46 20.72 1.01 11.50
C LYS A 46 21.11 2.28 10.75
N MET A 47 20.30 2.72 9.80
CA MET A 47 20.50 3.98 9.10
C MET A 47 20.17 5.18 9.98
N LYS A 48 20.71 6.36 9.66
CA LYS A 48 20.28 7.62 10.30
C LYS A 48 18.87 7.99 9.86
N PHE A 49 18.08 8.60 10.75
CA PHE A 49 16.67 8.94 10.54
C PHE A 49 16.44 9.72 9.23
N LYS A 50 17.26 10.74 8.94
CA LYS A 50 17.13 11.53 7.71
C LYS A 50 17.33 10.68 6.45
N ALA A 51 18.30 9.75 6.47
CA ALA A 51 18.58 8.87 5.35
C ALA A 51 17.48 7.82 5.18
N ALA A 52 17.03 7.23 6.29
CA ALA A 52 15.91 6.29 6.30
C ALA A 52 14.62 6.92 5.76
N LYS A 53 14.30 8.16 6.20
CA LYS A 53 13.15 8.91 5.68
C LYS A 53 13.29 9.23 4.19
N LYS A 54 14.49 9.56 3.71
CA LYS A 54 14.74 9.78 2.27
C LYS A 54 14.50 8.50 1.47
N ARG A 55 15.05 7.37 1.91
CA ARG A 55 14.87 6.06 1.27
C ARG A 55 13.40 5.64 1.23
N PHE A 56 12.69 5.83 2.34
CA PHE A 56 11.24 5.59 2.41
C PHE A 56 10.48 6.39 1.34
N LYS A 57 10.73 7.70 1.22
CA LYS A 57 10.09 8.52 0.18
C LYS A 57 10.36 8.01 -1.22
N GLN A 58 11.60 7.63 -1.51
CA GLN A 58 11.98 7.10 -2.82
C GLN A 58 11.26 5.79 -3.13
N GLN A 59 11.16 4.89 -2.14
CA GLN A 59 10.42 3.64 -2.28
C GLN A 59 8.92 3.88 -2.45
N PHE A 60 8.33 4.74 -1.62
CA PHE A 60 6.91 5.09 -1.69
C PHE A 60 6.55 5.71 -3.04
N LEU A 61 7.31 6.71 -3.49
CA LEU A 61 7.10 7.35 -4.79
C LEU A 61 7.43 6.42 -5.95
N GLY A 62 8.45 5.58 -5.84
CA GLY A 62 8.74 4.54 -6.83
C GLY A 62 7.56 3.58 -6.99
N ARG A 63 6.93 3.17 -5.89
CA ARG A 63 5.71 2.34 -5.92
C ARG A 63 4.55 3.09 -6.56
N LEU A 64 4.31 4.35 -6.18
CA LEU A 64 3.27 5.17 -6.80
C LEU A 64 3.51 5.41 -8.30
N LEU A 65 4.75 5.65 -8.70
CA LEU A 65 5.12 5.81 -10.12
C LEU A 65 4.88 4.52 -10.90
N ARG A 66 5.19 3.35 -10.32
CA ARG A 66 4.84 2.06 -10.95
C ARG A 66 3.33 1.88 -11.04
N ALA A 67 2.59 2.20 -9.97
CA ALA A 67 1.13 2.10 -9.94
C ALA A 67 0.43 3.07 -10.92
N SER A 68 1.05 4.22 -11.17
CA SER A 68 0.58 5.27 -12.08
C SER A 68 1.34 5.29 -13.42
N TYR A 69 2.06 4.23 -13.78
CA TYR A 69 2.71 4.08 -15.11
C TYR A 69 3.65 5.23 -15.50
N GLY A 70 4.39 5.77 -14.52
CA GLY A 70 5.24 6.93 -14.74
C GLY A 70 4.46 8.22 -15.04
N ASN A 71 3.15 8.26 -14.82
CA ASN A 71 2.35 9.47 -14.91
C ASN A 71 2.59 10.34 -13.67
N ILE A 72 3.51 11.28 -13.80
CA ILE A 72 3.93 12.19 -12.74
C ILE A 72 2.75 13.05 -12.25
N SER A 73 1.83 13.45 -13.13
CA SER A 73 0.66 14.25 -12.77
C SER A 73 -0.32 13.45 -11.91
N ASP A 74 -0.51 12.17 -12.23
CA ASP A 74 -1.36 11.27 -11.46
C ASP A 74 -0.74 10.97 -10.08
N VAL A 75 0.56 10.68 -10.04
CA VAL A 75 1.31 10.50 -8.78
C VAL A 75 1.25 11.75 -7.91
N ALA A 76 1.40 12.94 -8.49
CA ALA A 76 1.32 14.21 -7.75
C ALA A 76 -0.04 14.37 -7.06
N LYS A 77 -1.13 14.07 -7.80
CA LYS A 77 -2.50 14.08 -7.25
C LYS A 77 -2.68 13.05 -6.13
N LYS A 78 -2.22 11.80 -6.33
CA LYS A 78 -2.35 10.73 -5.34
C LYS A 78 -1.50 10.97 -4.08
N ALA A 79 -0.29 11.46 -4.27
CA ALA A 79 0.63 11.82 -3.19
C ALA A 79 0.24 13.11 -2.46
N GLY A 80 -0.66 13.92 -3.03
CA GLY A 80 -1.07 15.22 -2.46
C GLY A 80 0.09 16.23 -2.43
N VAL A 81 0.96 16.21 -3.45
CA VAL A 81 2.13 17.12 -3.56
C VAL A 81 2.21 17.72 -4.95
N ASP A 82 2.94 18.83 -5.09
CA ASP A 82 3.20 19.44 -6.40
C ASP A 82 3.98 18.47 -7.31
N ARG A 83 3.60 18.43 -8.59
CA ARG A 83 4.31 17.76 -9.68
C ARG A 83 5.81 18.07 -9.68
N ARG A 84 6.22 19.31 -9.40
CA ARG A 84 7.66 19.68 -9.29
C ARG A 84 8.38 18.90 -8.19
N SER A 85 7.69 18.64 -7.07
CA SER A 85 8.23 17.85 -5.97
C SER A 85 8.46 16.40 -6.40
N ILE A 86 7.53 15.82 -7.18
CA ILE A 86 7.70 14.48 -7.74
C ILE A 86 8.90 14.45 -8.70
N HIS A 87 9.03 15.41 -9.62
CA HIS A 87 10.18 15.49 -10.54
C HIS A 87 11.52 15.56 -9.79
N ARG A 88 11.61 16.38 -8.74
CA ARG A 88 12.82 16.48 -7.93
C ARG A 88 13.16 15.15 -7.26
N ILE A 89 12.17 14.49 -6.64
CA ILE A 89 12.43 13.22 -5.93
C ILE A 89 12.78 12.10 -6.91
N VAL A 90 12.14 12.05 -8.08
CA VAL A 90 12.48 11.11 -9.17
C VAL A 90 13.92 11.29 -9.62
N LYS A 91 14.34 12.54 -9.87
CA LYS A 91 15.71 12.87 -10.26
C LYS A 91 16.72 12.50 -9.16
N ASP A 92 16.43 12.88 -7.91
CA ASP A 92 17.27 12.57 -6.75
C ASP A 92 17.38 11.06 -6.46
N ALA A 93 16.41 10.27 -6.92
CA ALA A 93 16.37 8.83 -6.80
C ALA A 93 17.00 8.10 -8.00
N GLY A 94 17.35 8.81 -9.08
CA GLY A 94 17.82 8.20 -10.32
C GLY A 94 16.76 7.33 -11.00
N ILE A 95 15.46 7.61 -10.80
CA ILE A 95 14.37 6.85 -11.41
C ILE A 95 14.17 7.33 -12.85
N ASP A 96 14.41 6.45 -13.82
CA ASP A 96 14.13 6.72 -15.22
C ASP A 96 12.66 6.40 -15.56
N VAL A 97 11.85 7.45 -15.61
CA VAL A 97 10.42 7.34 -15.93
C VAL A 97 10.19 6.97 -17.40
N GLY A 98 11.14 7.28 -18.30
CA GLY A 98 11.06 6.94 -19.72
C GLY A 98 11.17 5.44 -19.93
N LYS A 99 12.22 4.82 -19.37
CA LYS A 99 12.39 3.36 -19.40
C LYS A 99 11.25 2.61 -18.73
N MET A 100 10.71 3.13 -17.62
CA MET A 100 9.52 2.55 -16.98
C MET A 100 8.29 2.49 -17.89
N ARG A 101 8.17 3.41 -18.86
CA ARG A 101 7.06 3.42 -19.82
C ARG A 101 7.30 2.46 -20.99
N GLU A 102 8.56 2.24 -21.37
CA GLU A 102 8.96 1.43 -22.52
C GLU A 102 9.09 -0.07 -22.19
N GLU A 103 9.52 -0.42 -20.97
CA GLU A 103 9.86 -1.80 -20.58
C GLU A 103 8.68 -2.62 -20.02
N MET A 104 7.47 -2.07 -19.87
CA MET A 104 6.40 -2.74 -19.12
C MET A 104 5.28 -3.36 -19.97
N ILE A 105 5.08 -4.68 -19.81
CA ILE A 105 3.79 -5.37 -20.06
C ILE A 105 2.72 -4.67 -19.22
N LYS A 106 1.62 -4.24 -19.85
CA LYS A 106 0.54 -3.40 -19.28
C LYS A 106 0.26 -3.74 -17.80
N PRO A 107 0.76 -2.95 -16.82
CA PRO A 107 0.65 -3.24 -15.38
C PRO A 107 -0.77 -3.41 -14.79
N TYR A 108 -1.81 -3.15 -15.60
CA TYR A 108 -3.18 -3.56 -15.31
C TYR A 108 -3.29 -5.08 -15.16
N GLN A 109 -2.67 -5.83 -16.08
CA GLN A 109 -2.74 -7.29 -16.12
C GLN A 109 -2.01 -7.93 -14.93
N VAL A 110 -0.94 -7.31 -14.43
CA VAL A 110 -0.21 -7.78 -13.24
C VAL A 110 -1.01 -7.55 -11.96
N ARG A 111 -1.67 -6.40 -11.82
CA ARG A 111 -2.55 -6.11 -10.68
C ARG A 111 -3.81 -6.95 -10.70
N GLN A 112 -4.42 -7.10 -11.87
CA GLN A 112 -5.55 -7.98 -12.08
C GLN A 112 -5.19 -9.41 -11.68
N LYS A 113 -4.01 -9.91 -12.10
CA LYS A 113 -3.51 -11.22 -11.68
C LYS A 113 -3.32 -11.34 -10.17
N ALA A 114 -2.73 -10.34 -9.52
CA ALA A 114 -2.53 -10.37 -8.06
C ALA A 114 -3.86 -10.35 -7.27
N VAL A 115 -4.85 -9.59 -7.75
CA VAL A 115 -6.22 -9.61 -7.19
C VAL A 115 -6.86 -10.98 -7.42
N GLY A 116 -6.69 -11.55 -8.61
CA GLY A 116 -7.14 -12.90 -8.94
C GLY A 116 -6.55 -13.96 -8.02
N ASP A 117 -5.23 -13.95 -7.83
CA ASP A 117 -4.54 -14.87 -6.93
C ASP A 117 -5.09 -14.75 -5.49
N ILE A 118 -5.42 -13.54 -5.01
CA ILE A 118 -6.03 -13.34 -3.68
C ILE A 118 -7.40 -14.00 -3.60
N ILE A 119 -8.25 -13.78 -4.62
CA ILE A 119 -9.60 -14.35 -4.69
C ILE A 119 -9.52 -15.88 -4.73
N GLU A 120 -8.68 -16.44 -5.60
CA GLU A 120 -8.49 -17.88 -5.73
C GLU A 120 -8.06 -18.52 -4.41
N ASN A 121 -7.08 -17.92 -3.73
CA ASN A 121 -6.56 -18.39 -2.44
C ASN A 121 -7.62 -18.33 -1.32
N VAL A 122 -8.51 -17.34 -1.34
CA VAL A 122 -9.61 -17.32 -0.36
C VAL A 122 -10.63 -18.39 -0.72
N LEU A 123 -11.05 -18.50 -1.98
CA LEU A 123 -12.02 -19.50 -2.44
C LEU A 123 -11.58 -20.93 -2.13
N GLU A 124 -10.28 -21.22 -2.13
CA GLU A 124 -9.76 -22.53 -1.72
C GLU A 124 -10.22 -22.94 -0.32
N ASN A 125 -10.25 -22.00 0.62
CA ASN A 125 -10.67 -22.24 2.00
C ASN A 125 -12.18 -22.50 2.11
N TYR A 126 -12.97 -22.05 1.13
CA TYR A 126 -14.43 -22.20 1.10
C TYR A 126 -14.91 -23.35 0.21
N LYS A 127 -13.98 -24.13 -0.38
CA LYS A 127 -14.28 -25.29 -1.25
C LYS A 127 -15.18 -26.35 -0.62
N ALA A 128 -15.10 -26.52 0.70
CA ALA A 128 -15.91 -27.50 1.43
C ALA A 128 -17.32 -27.00 1.79
N VAL A 129 -17.56 -25.69 1.70
CA VAL A 129 -18.79 -25.04 2.19
C VAL A 129 -19.68 -24.56 1.04
N ILE A 130 -19.08 -24.16 -0.08
CA ILE A 130 -19.80 -23.67 -1.26
C ILE A 130 -20.01 -24.81 -2.27
N HIS A 131 -21.17 -24.83 -2.93
CA HIS A 131 -21.50 -25.85 -3.93
C HIS A 131 -20.44 -25.91 -5.05
N PRO A 132 -19.95 -27.10 -5.45
CA PRO A 132 -18.85 -27.23 -6.41
C PRO A 132 -19.06 -26.51 -7.75
N GLU A 133 -20.29 -26.50 -8.25
CA GLU A 133 -20.64 -25.82 -9.51
C GLU A 133 -20.49 -24.30 -9.42
N ARG A 134 -20.85 -23.70 -8.27
CA ARG A 134 -20.74 -22.26 -8.03
C ARG A 134 -19.29 -21.83 -7.88
N ILE A 135 -18.47 -22.64 -7.24
CA ILE A 135 -17.04 -22.39 -7.14
C ILE A 135 -16.38 -22.43 -8.52
N ALA A 136 -16.71 -23.43 -9.35
CA ALA A 136 -16.19 -23.54 -10.70
C ALA A 136 -16.60 -22.33 -11.57
N GLU A 137 -17.81 -21.80 -11.35
CA GLU A 137 -18.31 -20.58 -11.99
C GLU A 137 -17.49 -19.35 -11.57
N VAL A 138 -17.11 -19.22 -10.30
CA VAL A 138 -16.23 -18.14 -9.87
C VAL A 138 -14.84 -18.26 -10.47
N TYR A 139 -14.20 -19.44 -10.44
CA TYR A 139 -12.88 -19.63 -11.04
C TYR A 139 -12.83 -19.26 -12.53
N LYS A 140 -13.88 -19.56 -13.29
CA LYS A 140 -13.99 -19.16 -14.71
C LYS A 140 -14.07 -17.64 -14.90
N ASN A 141 -14.55 -16.92 -13.90
CA ASN A 141 -14.79 -15.48 -13.96
C ASN A 141 -13.81 -14.66 -13.10
N VAL A 142 -12.81 -15.29 -12.47
CA VAL A 142 -11.82 -14.61 -11.61
C VAL A 142 -11.19 -13.42 -12.32
N ASP A 143 -10.87 -13.53 -13.61
CA ASP A 143 -10.30 -12.42 -14.38
C ASP A 143 -11.25 -11.22 -14.47
N SER A 144 -12.55 -11.46 -14.69
CA SER A 144 -13.56 -10.41 -14.79
C SER A 144 -13.82 -9.76 -13.43
N VAL A 145 -13.99 -10.58 -12.39
CA VAL A 145 -14.21 -10.13 -11.01
C VAL A 145 -13.01 -9.33 -10.50
N SER A 146 -11.80 -9.79 -10.80
CA SER A 146 -10.55 -9.08 -10.43
C SER A 146 -10.44 -7.73 -11.09
N LYS A 147 -10.91 -7.62 -12.34
CA LYS A 147 -10.95 -6.36 -13.09
C LYS A 147 -11.97 -5.39 -12.50
N GLU A 148 -13.18 -5.86 -12.21
CA GLU A 148 -14.25 -5.05 -11.63
C GLU A 148 -13.89 -4.53 -10.24
N ILE A 149 -13.33 -5.40 -9.39
CA ILE A 149 -12.77 -5.00 -8.09
C ILE A 149 -11.66 -3.97 -8.28
N LEU A 150 -10.72 -4.20 -9.20
CA LEU A 150 -9.61 -3.27 -9.44
C LEU A 150 -10.07 -1.89 -9.92
N ASP A 151 -11.12 -1.83 -10.75
CA ASP A 151 -11.64 -0.59 -11.31
C ASP A 151 -12.45 0.22 -10.28
N GLU A 152 -13.10 -0.44 -9.31
CA GLU A 152 -13.86 0.22 -8.23
C GLU A 152 -13.09 0.41 -6.92
N LEU A 153 -11.98 -0.31 -6.70
CA LEU A 153 -11.17 -0.23 -5.48
C LEU A 153 -10.84 1.24 -5.18
N PRO A 154 -11.23 1.78 -4.00
CA PRO A 154 -10.77 3.08 -3.58
C PRO A 154 -9.27 2.93 -3.41
N GLU A 155 -8.50 3.47 -4.36
CA GLU A 155 -7.08 3.69 -4.12
C GLU A 155 -7.01 4.49 -2.82
N LYS A 156 -6.62 3.85 -1.70
CA LYS A 156 -6.41 4.55 -0.43
C LYS A 156 -5.36 5.62 -0.76
N ARG A 157 -5.83 6.85 -1.00
CA ARG A 157 -4.99 8.03 -1.26
C ARG A 157 -4.30 8.39 0.05
N ILE A 158 -3.38 7.53 0.50
CA ILE A 158 -2.46 7.90 1.56
C ILE A 158 -1.53 8.90 0.91
N THR A 159 -1.67 10.16 1.30
CA THR A 159 -0.79 11.23 0.83
C THR A 159 0.63 10.94 1.28
N LEU A 160 1.62 11.50 0.58
CA LEU A 160 3.02 11.38 0.97
C LEU A 160 3.23 11.83 2.43
N LYS A 161 2.49 12.87 2.85
CA LYS A 161 2.53 13.36 4.23
C LYS A 161 2.08 12.30 5.24
N LYS A 162 0.92 11.68 5.03
CA LYS A 162 0.39 10.65 5.94
C LYS A 162 1.29 9.41 5.94
N ALA A 163 1.79 9.00 4.78
CA ALA A 163 2.74 7.90 4.66
C ALA A 163 4.05 8.21 5.41
N GLU A 164 4.55 9.44 5.34
CA GLU A 164 5.72 9.88 6.11
C GLU A 164 5.46 9.86 7.62
N GLU A 165 4.28 10.29 8.09
CA GLU A 165 3.92 10.28 9.50
C GLU A 165 3.88 8.84 10.06
N GLU A 166 3.28 7.91 9.32
CA GLU A 166 3.27 6.48 9.67
C GLU A 166 4.68 5.90 9.70
N PHE A 167 5.51 6.19 8.68
CA PHE A 167 6.92 5.79 8.68
C PHE A 167 7.67 6.34 9.90
N GLU A 168 7.49 7.63 10.22
CA GLU A 168 8.17 8.26 11.36
C GLU A 168 7.74 7.59 12.68
N LYS A 169 6.45 7.31 12.84
CA LYS A 169 5.92 6.64 14.02
C LYS A 169 6.54 5.25 14.21
N GLU A 170 6.54 4.43 13.17
CA GLU A 170 7.11 3.08 13.21
C GLU A 170 8.63 3.08 13.41
N TYR A 171 9.34 3.96 12.70
CA TYR A 171 10.79 4.09 12.84
C TYR A 171 11.20 4.47 14.26
N LEU A 172 10.54 5.48 14.83
CA LEU A 172 10.87 5.96 16.18
C LEU A 172 10.48 4.94 17.25
N ARG A 173 9.35 4.23 17.07
CA ARG A 173 8.96 3.13 17.95
C ARG A 173 10.02 2.03 17.98
N LYS A 174 10.45 1.54 16.80
CA LYS A 174 11.50 0.51 16.69
C LYS A 174 12.84 1.00 17.25
N ALA A 175 13.21 2.25 16.97
CA ALA A 175 14.46 2.82 17.46
C ALA A 175 14.47 2.99 18.99
N LEU A 176 13.35 3.37 19.60
CA LEU A 176 13.21 3.43 21.06
C LEU A 176 13.25 2.05 21.70
N ALA A 177 12.52 1.08 21.14
CA ALA A 177 12.52 -0.29 21.62
C ALA A 177 13.94 -0.89 21.60
N ALA A 178 14.70 -0.64 20.52
CA ALA A 178 16.08 -1.11 20.38
C ALA A 178 17.11 -0.39 21.29
N ASN A 179 16.69 0.58 22.10
CA ASN A 179 17.53 1.27 23.09
C ASN A 179 16.82 1.36 24.46
N ASP A 180 15.91 0.44 24.76
CA ASP A 180 15.21 0.32 26.05
C ASP A 180 14.49 1.62 26.47
N GLY A 181 13.93 2.35 25.51
CA GLY A 181 13.24 3.62 25.77
C GLY A 181 14.15 4.80 26.11
N ASN A 182 15.48 4.64 26.05
CA ASN A 182 16.43 5.71 26.33
C ASN A 182 16.50 6.70 25.17
N VAL A 183 15.86 7.86 25.34
CA VAL A 183 15.74 8.91 24.32
C VAL A 183 17.10 9.50 23.96
N THR A 184 18.02 9.68 24.91
CA THR A 184 19.36 10.23 24.67
C THR A 184 20.21 9.28 23.81
N LYS A 185 20.21 7.98 24.14
CA LYS A 185 20.90 6.95 23.34
C LYS A 185 20.27 6.83 21.95
N THR A 186 18.94 6.84 21.88
CA THR A 186 18.19 6.77 20.62
C THR A 186 18.52 7.95 19.70
N ALA A 187 18.49 9.18 20.22
CA ALA A 187 18.82 10.39 19.46
C ALA A 187 20.22 10.33 18.84
N LYS A 188 21.23 9.92 19.63
CA LYS A 188 22.60 9.72 19.16
C LYS A 188 22.66 8.67 18.05
N LYS A 189 22.04 7.50 18.26
CA LYS A 189 22.07 6.37 17.32
C LYS A 189 21.42 6.71 15.97
N ILE A 190 20.27 7.37 15.98
CA ILE A 190 19.54 7.71 14.75
C ILE A 190 19.99 9.05 14.13
N GLY A 191 20.93 9.76 14.77
CA GLY A 191 21.48 11.01 14.28
C GLY A 191 20.51 12.20 14.34
N LEU A 192 19.65 12.25 15.35
CA LEU A 192 18.77 13.40 15.64
C LEU A 192 19.27 14.15 16.88
N ARG A 193 19.03 15.47 16.92
CA ARG A 193 19.16 16.24 18.16
C ARG A 193 18.10 15.77 19.16
N TYR A 194 18.46 15.74 20.43
CA TYR A 194 17.59 15.27 21.51
C TYR A 194 16.24 16.01 21.53
N GLU A 195 16.27 17.34 21.45
CA GLU A 195 15.08 18.20 21.47
C GLU A 195 14.17 17.93 20.26
N THR A 196 14.78 17.63 19.11
CA THR A 196 14.05 17.29 17.88
C THR A 196 13.36 15.94 18.01
N LEU A 197 14.03 14.96 18.61
CA LEU A 197 13.42 13.66 18.88
C LEU A 197 12.28 13.80 19.89
N LEU A 198 12.50 14.53 20.99
CA LEU A 198 11.49 14.74 22.03
C LEU A 198 10.23 15.42 21.49
N ARG A 199 10.38 16.46 20.69
CA ARG A 199 9.26 17.12 20.00
C ARG A 199 8.50 16.14 19.08
N LYS A 200 9.21 15.28 18.35
CA LYS A 200 8.60 14.29 17.46
C LYS A 200 7.84 13.20 18.21
N LEU A 201 8.38 12.71 19.33
CA LEU A 201 7.70 11.73 20.17
C LEU A 201 6.38 12.27 20.72
N LYS A 202 6.40 13.53 21.19
CA LYS A 202 5.20 14.22 21.67
C LYS A 202 4.15 14.42 20.57
N SER A 203 4.57 14.84 19.38
CA SER A 203 3.65 15.04 18.25
C SER A 203 3.04 13.75 17.70
N LEU A 204 3.70 12.61 17.94
CA LEU A 204 3.28 11.29 17.45
C LEU A 204 2.62 10.43 18.53
N GLU A 205 2.37 11.02 19.72
CA GLU A 205 1.76 10.36 20.89
C GLU A 205 2.51 9.08 21.30
N LEU A 206 3.83 9.06 21.08
CA LEU A 206 4.70 7.94 21.48
C LEU A 206 5.28 8.15 22.89
N ARG A 207 5.17 9.36 23.44
CA ARG A 207 5.54 9.75 24.80
C ARG A 207 5.05 11.16 25.15
#